data_AF-A0A7S2MEE2-F1
#
_entry.id   AF-A0A7S2MEE2-F1
#
_cell.length_a   1.000
_cell.length_b   1.000
_cell.length_c   1.000
_cell.angle_alpha   90.00
_cell.angle_beta   90.00
_cell.angle_gamma   90.00
#
_symmetry.space_group_name_H-M   'P 1'
#
loop_
_entity.id
_entity.type
_entity.pdbx_description
1 polymer ?
#
loop_
_entity_poly.entity_id
_entity_poly.type
_entity_poly.pdbx_seq_one_letter_code
_entity_poly.pdbx_strand_id
1 'polypeptide(L)'
;KMLDELRKSCEFAIVGLESDQASGRCFFAIENSEGFRGDATIRELVKAIETAAYKLPSTSIQVPLEWIRVHDELRALARTHRCVPLAVVRELASKHGLPHPGLGLEQELNAMLAFFHSLNAVLWYSTPSLRNLVIIEPQWLMDAVTSIVRDFKLRDHTDKYPRMATLDQRAIREEGEMWTLLTGGAATLHQRLLDILWSAPDFEPYKVELRDLICRFGLAIPLPTKPDHFLIPALLPPSSISSMPQGWQMAPPAPHMQMRIFFHLSGDLALCANKLVYYERDLTAGFLPISLFHKLCAGAFGWCTPHASGTIEPTLTRQRAYIPFKHTLVTMTYESSNSSILVHIQRNGHEGGKAEGVAAAVADRLRVLILEELAVYSQLQHRALVLAPRDSAAWVDINELPKVRSDSPSFTLNGEQVPIDHLREQLATWLTAECEFTLISADRLREATEAELPIMISLQEMQRTRPDWITRKLISFGGALSGEYTL
;
A
#
# COMPACT_ATOMS: atom_id res chain seq x y z
N LYS A 1 29.87 -4.86 -4.46
CA LYS A 1 28.81 -5.53 -3.67
C LYS A 1 27.71 -6.14 -4.53
N MET A 2 26.86 -5.35 -5.23
CA MET A 2 25.82 -5.93 -6.11
C MET A 2 26.40 -6.77 -7.26
N LEU A 3 27.48 -6.30 -7.91
CA LEU A 3 28.24 -7.09 -8.90
C LEU A 3 28.80 -8.39 -8.33
N ASP A 4 29.28 -8.37 -7.09
CA ASP A 4 29.85 -9.55 -6.44
C ASP A 4 28.76 -10.55 -6.03
N GLU A 5 27.59 -10.06 -5.60
CA GLU A 5 26.39 -10.87 -5.34
C GLU A 5 25.81 -11.47 -6.62
N LEU A 6 25.73 -10.69 -7.71
CA LEU A 6 25.33 -11.17 -9.02
C LEU A 6 26.34 -12.18 -9.58
N ARG A 7 27.63 -11.93 -9.41
CA ARG A 7 28.69 -12.88 -9.79
C ARG A 7 28.64 -14.17 -8.99
N LYS A 8 28.37 -14.10 -7.69
CA LYS A 8 28.08 -15.28 -6.85
C LYS A 8 26.79 -15.99 -7.27
N SER A 9 25.77 -15.25 -7.70
CA SER A 9 24.46 -15.80 -8.03
C SER A 9 24.36 -16.36 -9.45
N CYS A 10 25.22 -15.94 -10.38
CA CYS A 10 25.09 -16.25 -11.81
C CYS A 10 26.37 -16.85 -12.44
N GLU A 11 27.27 -17.48 -11.65
CA GLU A 11 28.54 -18.12 -12.07
C GLU A 11 28.70 -18.43 -13.57
N PHE A 12 29.86 -18.06 -14.14
CA PHE A 12 30.29 -18.27 -15.53
C PHE A 12 29.37 -17.77 -16.66
N ALA A 13 28.13 -17.34 -16.40
CA ALA A 13 27.21 -16.76 -17.40
C ALA A 13 27.43 -15.25 -17.65
N ILE A 14 28.61 -14.73 -17.30
CA ILE A 14 28.91 -13.31 -17.09
C ILE A 14 30.00 -12.84 -18.06
N VAL A 15 30.02 -13.38 -19.29
CA VAL A 15 31.01 -12.95 -20.29
C VAL A 15 30.57 -11.64 -20.96
N GLY A 16 29.25 -11.39 -21.10
CA GLY A 16 28.68 -10.15 -21.65
C GLY A 16 28.01 -9.18 -20.64
N LEU A 17 28.26 -9.32 -19.33
CA LEU A 17 27.69 -8.41 -18.33
C LEU A 17 28.55 -7.14 -18.19
N GLU A 18 28.07 -6.02 -18.72
CA GLU A 18 28.70 -4.72 -18.52
C GLU A 18 28.26 -4.11 -17.19
N SER A 19 29.19 -3.45 -16.49
CA SER A 19 28.90 -2.73 -15.27
C SER A 19 29.18 -1.25 -15.43
N ASP A 20 28.18 -0.43 -15.13
CA ASP A 20 28.41 0.98 -14.89
C ASP A 20 28.81 1.17 -13.42
N GLN A 21 30.09 1.43 -13.18
CA GLN A 21 30.63 1.64 -11.83
C GLN A 21 30.07 2.89 -11.16
N ALA A 22 29.57 3.88 -11.92
CA ALA A 22 29.01 5.11 -11.36
C ALA A 22 27.59 4.91 -10.84
N SER A 23 26.75 4.14 -11.54
CA SER A 23 25.38 3.85 -11.09
C SER A 23 25.25 2.55 -10.29
N GLY A 24 26.29 1.73 -10.25
CA GLY A 24 26.26 0.41 -9.62
C GLY A 24 25.35 -0.59 -10.34
N ARG A 25 24.91 -0.29 -11.57
CA ARG A 25 24.00 -1.13 -12.37
C ARG A 25 24.77 -2.10 -13.25
N CYS A 26 24.16 -3.24 -13.54
CA CYS A 26 24.69 -4.27 -14.43
C CYS A 26 23.74 -4.50 -15.60
N PHE A 27 24.26 -4.67 -16.80
CA PHE A 27 23.48 -4.83 -18.02
C PHE A 27 24.05 -5.98 -18.86
N PHE A 28 23.18 -6.70 -19.56
CA PHE A 28 23.59 -7.53 -20.69
C PHE A 28 23.60 -6.64 -21.93
N ALA A 29 24.74 -6.52 -22.60
CA ALA A 29 24.84 -5.77 -23.85
C ALA A 29 24.30 -6.66 -24.99
N ILE A 30 23.00 -6.52 -25.31
CA ILE A 30 22.33 -7.38 -26.29
C ILE A 30 22.40 -6.76 -27.69
N GLU A 31 22.88 -7.53 -28.68
CA GLU A 31 22.86 -7.17 -30.10
C GLU A 31 21.73 -7.91 -30.83
N ASN A 32 20.55 -7.29 -30.85
CA ASN A 32 19.32 -7.91 -31.37
C ASN A 32 19.26 -8.10 -32.89
N SER A 33 20.26 -7.67 -33.66
CA SER A 33 20.27 -7.73 -35.14
C SER A 33 20.38 -9.17 -35.67
N GLU A 34 21.11 -10.04 -34.97
CA GLU A 34 21.41 -11.42 -35.41
C GLU A 34 20.50 -12.47 -34.72
N GLY A 35 19.66 -12.03 -33.79
CA GLY A 35 18.72 -12.88 -33.04
C GLY A 35 19.38 -13.99 -32.22
N PHE A 36 18.56 -14.84 -31.60
CA PHE A 36 19.04 -15.89 -30.66
C PHE A 36 20.11 -16.84 -31.25
N ARG A 37 20.06 -17.10 -32.56
CA ARG A 37 20.99 -18.01 -33.23
C ARG A 37 22.35 -17.35 -33.53
N GLY A 38 22.38 -16.05 -33.83
CA GLY A 38 23.62 -15.35 -34.16
C GLY A 38 24.30 -14.66 -32.98
N ASP A 39 23.54 -14.19 -31.99
CA ASP A 39 24.11 -13.45 -30.85
C ASP A 39 24.36 -14.37 -29.63
N ALA A 40 25.62 -14.40 -29.17
CA ALA A 40 26.02 -15.13 -27.97
C ALA A 40 25.45 -14.50 -26.68
N THR A 41 25.29 -13.18 -26.64
CA THR A 41 24.82 -12.46 -25.45
C THR A 41 23.35 -12.77 -25.13
N ILE A 42 22.51 -13.00 -26.14
CA ILE A 42 21.13 -13.48 -25.95
C ILE A 42 21.13 -14.87 -25.29
N ARG A 43 22.03 -15.77 -25.71
CA ARG A 43 22.15 -17.11 -25.11
C ARG A 43 22.69 -17.05 -23.68
N GLU A 44 23.62 -16.15 -23.42
CA GLU A 44 24.12 -15.87 -22.07
C GLU A 44 23.01 -15.34 -21.16
N LEU A 45 22.20 -14.40 -21.63
CA LEU A 45 21.02 -13.91 -20.91
C LEU A 45 20.05 -15.05 -20.60
N VAL A 46 19.72 -15.90 -21.58
CA VAL A 46 18.82 -17.05 -21.38
C VAL A 46 19.39 -18.00 -20.32
N LYS A 47 20.68 -18.33 -20.40
CA LYS A 47 21.35 -19.16 -19.40
C LYS A 47 21.35 -18.52 -18.02
N ALA A 48 21.53 -17.20 -17.93
CA ALA A 48 21.46 -16.47 -16.68
C ALA A 48 20.05 -16.49 -16.08
N ILE A 49 19.01 -16.33 -16.91
CA ILE A 49 17.60 -16.47 -16.50
C ILE A 49 17.32 -17.88 -15.98
N GLU A 50 17.73 -18.92 -16.71
CA GLU A 50 17.58 -20.32 -16.28
C GLU A 50 18.26 -20.57 -14.94
N THR A 51 19.52 -20.14 -14.82
CA THR A 51 20.32 -20.29 -13.58
C THR A 51 19.66 -19.58 -12.39
N ALA A 52 19.15 -18.36 -12.61
CA ALA A 52 18.43 -17.62 -11.57
C ALA A 52 17.11 -18.31 -11.19
N ALA A 53 16.35 -18.80 -12.18
CA ALA A 53 15.11 -19.53 -11.96
C ALA A 53 15.32 -20.82 -11.14
N TYR A 54 16.38 -21.58 -11.43
CA TYR A 54 16.75 -22.77 -10.65
C TYR A 54 17.10 -22.47 -9.18
N LYS A 55 17.56 -21.25 -8.88
CA LYS A 55 17.91 -20.80 -7.53
C LYS A 55 16.71 -20.21 -6.76
N LEU A 56 15.56 -20.01 -7.41
CA LEU A 56 14.37 -19.53 -6.73
C LEU A 56 13.94 -20.53 -5.64
N PRO A 57 13.56 -20.06 -4.43
CA PRO A 57 13.10 -20.94 -3.36
C PRO A 57 11.97 -21.87 -3.79
N SER A 58 11.06 -21.38 -4.64
CA SER A 58 9.91 -22.12 -5.18
C SER A 58 10.30 -23.38 -5.96
N THR A 59 11.46 -23.41 -6.62
CA THR A 59 11.92 -24.54 -7.43
C THR A 59 12.31 -25.75 -6.58
N SER A 60 12.62 -25.53 -5.29
CA SER A 60 13.00 -26.59 -4.34
C SER A 60 11.82 -27.12 -3.50
N ILE A 61 10.64 -26.51 -3.61
CA ILE A 61 9.47 -26.87 -2.81
C ILE A 61 8.86 -28.17 -3.37
N GLN A 62 8.72 -29.17 -2.50
CA GLN A 62 7.94 -30.36 -2.82
C GLN A 62 6.45 -30.04 -2.72
N VAL A 63 5.72 -30.28 -3.80
CA VAL A 63 4.27 -30.03 -3.90
C VAL A 63 3.58 -31.36 -4.18
N PRO A 64 2.41 -31.64 -3.57
CA PRO A 64 1.63 -32.82 -3.88
C PRO A 64 1.32 -32.94 -5.37
N LEU A 65 1.45 -34.15 -5.93
CA LEU A 65 1.23 -34.39 -7.37
C LEU A 65 -0.21 -34.05 -7.77
N GLU A 66 -1.15 -34.31 -6.88
CA GLU A 66 -2.57 -34.06 -7.03
C GLU A 66 -2.86 -32.57 -7.20
N TRP A 67 -2.13 -31.69 -6.50
CA TRP A 67 -2.24 -30.24 -6.69
C TRP A 67 -1.84 -29.85 -8.11
N ILE A 68 -0.74 -30.42 -8.62
CA ILE A 68 -0.28 -30.16 -9.99
C ILE A 68 -1.30 -30.65 -11.02
N ARG A 69 -1.95 -31.80 -10.80
CA ARG A 69 -3.02 -32.30 -11.68
C ARG A 69 -4.21 -31.36 -11.72
N VAL A 70 -4.64 -30.83 -10.57
CA VAL A 70 -5.71 -29.83 -10.51
C VAL A 70 -5.29 -28.57 -11.28
N HIS A 71 -4.06 -28.11 -11.10
CA HIS A 71 -3.53 -26.95 -11.82
C HIS A 71 -3.48 -27.15 -13.34
N ASP A 72 -3.11 -28.34 -13.82
CA ASP A 72 -3.10 -28.64 -15.26
C ASP A 72 -4.52 -28.59 -15.85
N GLU A 73 -5.54 -29.06 -15.13
CA GLU A 73 -6.95 -28.92 -15.52
C GLU A 73 -7.40 -27.44 -15.51
N LEU A 74 -7.01 -26.66 -14.50
CA LEU A 74 -7.28 -25.21 -14.48
C LEU A 74 -6.61 -24.50 -15.68
N ARG A 75 -5.39 -24.88 -16.04
CA ARG A 75 -4.69 -24.35 -17.22
C ARG A 75 -5.40 -24.76 -18.52
N ALA A 76 -5.97 -25.96 -18.58
CA ALA A 76 -6.78 -26.38 -19.72
C ALA A 76 -8.07 -25.54 -19.84
N LEU A 77 -8.73 -25.26 -18.72
CA LEU A 77 -9.90 -24.37 -18.64
C LEU A 77 -9.57 -22.93 -19.04
N ALA A 78 -8.35 -22.46 -18.79
CA ALA A 78 -7.90 -21.11 -19.14
C ALA A 78 -8.02 -20.79 -20.65
N ARG A 79 -8.14 -21.83 -21.50
CA ARG A 79 -8.37 -21.67 -22.95
C ARG A 79 -9.77 -21.16 -23.29
N THR A 80 -10.75 -21.41 -22.44
CA THR A 80 -12.18 -21.08 -22.67
C THR A 80 -12.76 -20.17 -21.61
N HIS A 81 -12.20 -20.19 -20.40
CA HIS A 81 -12.64 -19.40 -19.26
C HIS A 81 -11.45 -18.62 -18.69
N ARG A 82 -11.69 -17.39 -18.22
CA ARG A 82 -10.63 -16.56 -17.59
C ARG A 82 -10.59 -16.72 -16.07
N CYS A 83 -11.73 -17.09 -15.52
CA CYS A 83 -11.95 -17.35 -14.10
C CYS A 83 -13.00 -18.46 -13.95
N VAL A 84 -13.04 -19.08 -12.78
CA VAL A 84 -14.00 -20.13 -12.44
C VAL A 84 -14.51 -19.95 -11.00
N PRO A 85 -15.73 -20.39 -10.70
CA PRO A 85 -16.21 -20.47 -9.34
C PRO A 85 -15.36 -21.43 -8.49
N LEU A 86 -15.19 -21.14 -7.20
CA LEU A 86 -14.48 -22.01 -6.26
C LEU A 86 -15.07 -23.43 -6.22
N ALA A 87 -16.39 -23.58 -6.44
CA ALA A 87 -17.05 -24.87 -6.52
C ALA A 87 -16.48 -25.76 -7.64
N VAL A 88 -16.14 -25.20 -8.79
CA VAL A 88 -15.51 -25.94 -9.91
C VAL A 88 -14.14 -26.44 -9.50
N VAL A 89 -13.35 -25.61 -8.79
CA VAL A 89 -12.03 -26.03 -8.29
C VAL A 89 -12.17 -27.13 -7.24
N ARG A 90 -13.18 -27.05 -6.37
CA ARG A 90 -13.50 -28.09 -5.38
C ARG A 90 -13.86 -29.43 -6.03
N GLU A 91 -14.63 -29.40 -7.12
CA GLU A 91 -14.96 -30.60 -7.89
C GLU A 91 -13.72 -31.21 -8.55
N LEU A 92 -12.85 -30.38 -9.15
CA LEU A 92 -11.58 -30.83 -9.72
C LEU A 92 -10.66 -31.41 -8.65
N ALA A 93 -10.55 -30.76 -7.49
CA ALA A 93 -9.76 -31.26 -6.35
C ALA A 93 -10.25 -32.64 -5.91
N SER A 94 -11.55 -32.80 -5.70
CA SER A 94 -12.16 -34.10 -5.34
C SER A 94 -11.90 -35.16 -6.42
N LYS A 95 -12.06 -34.82 -7.70
CA LYS A 95 -11.80 -35.71 -8.84
C LYS A 95 -10.36 -36.22 -8.86
N HIS A 96 -9.40 -35.40 -8.44
CA HIS A 96 -7.97 -35.73 -8.44
C HIS A 96 -7.46 -36.31 -7.12
N GLY A 97 -8.34 -36.60 -6.16
CA GLY A 97 -8.00 -37.34 -4.94
C GLY A 97 -7.73 -36.49 -3.71
N LEU A 98 -8.13 -35.22 -3.70
CA LEU A 98 -8.13 -34.40 -2.48
C LEU A 98 -9.42 -34.67 -1.65
N PRO A 99 -9.36 -34.56 -0.31
CA PRO A 99 -8.17 -34.26 0.48
C PRO A 99 -7.28 -35.49 0.71
N HIS A 100 -6.01 -35.22 1.00
CA HIS A 100 -5.11 -36.23 1.53
C HIS A 100 -5.54 -36.69 2.93
N PRO A 101 -5.21 -37.94 3.33
CA PRO A 101 -5.57 -38.47 4.63
C PRO A 101 -5.10 -37.55 5.78
N GLY A 102 -6.03 -37.23 6.69
CA GLY A 102 -5.75 -36.36 7.85
C GLY A 102 -6.00 -34.87 7.63
N LEU A 103 -6.39 -34.45 6.42
CA LEU A 103 -6.79 -33.07 6.12
C LEU A 103 -8.27 -32.99 5.75
N GLY A 104 -8.88 -31.84 6.05
CA GLY A 104 -10.19 -31.49 5.50
C GLY A 104 -10.07 -30.92 4.08
N LEU A 105 -11.05 -31.20 3.22
CA LEU A 105 -11.05 -30.71 1.82
C LEU A 105 -10.87 -29.19 1.73
N GLU A 106 -11.61 -28.42 2.52
CA GLU A 106 -11.52 -26.96 2.50
C GLU A 106 -10.16 -26.45 3.00
N GLN A 107 -9.58 -27.11 4.00
CA GLN A 107 -8.27 -26.74 4.52
C GLN A 107 -7.19 -26.92 3.46
N GLU A 108 -7.21 -28.07 2.78
CA GLU A 108 -6.23 -28.37 1.74
C GLU A 108 -6.46 -27.54 0.47
N LEU A 109 -7.72 -27.34 0.07
CA LEU A 109 -8.09 -26.49 -1.07
C LEU A 109 -7.58 -25.05 -0.88
N ASN A 110 -7.78 -24.47 0.31
CA ASN A 110 -7.29 -23.12 0.61
C ASN A 110 -5.76 -23.07 0.60
N ALA A 111 -5.08 -24.09 1.13
CA ALA A 111 -3.62 -24.16 1.11
C ALA A 111 -3.08 -24.26 -0.32
N MET A 112 -3.70 -25.09 -1.16
CA MET A 112 -3.37 -25.25 -2.58
C MET A 112 -3.56 -23.94 -3.35
N LEU A 113 -4.72 -23.28 -3.20
CA LEU A 113 -4.99 -22.01 -3.87
C LEU A 113 -4.09 -20.87 -3.38
N ALA A 114 -3.79 -20.80 -2.08
CA ALA A 114 -2.84 -19.84 -1.53
C ALA A 114 -1.42 -20.07 -2.08
N PHE A 115 -1.01 -21.33 -2.22
CA PHE A 115 0.25 -21.69 -2.84
C PHE A 115 0.32 -21.25 -4.31
N PHE A 116 -0.69 -21.58 -5.13
CA PHE A 116 -0.72 -21.13 -6.53
C PHE A 116 -0.84 -19.62 -6.67
N HIS A 117 -1.56 -18.95 -5.77
CA HIS A 117 -1.58 -17.49 -5.69
C HIS A 117 -0.18 -16.92 -5.47
N SER A 118 0.60 -17.47 -4.54
CA SER A 118 1.95 -16.98 -4.25
C SER A 118 2.91 -17.08 -5.45
N LEU A 119 2.61 -17.98 -6.40
CA LEU A 119 3.35 -18.16 -7.64
C LEU A 119 2.78 -17.34 -8.82
N ASN A 120 1.70 -16.58 -8.61
CA ASN A 120 0.89 -15.94 -9.65
C ASN A 120 0.38 -16.92 -10.73
N ALA A 121 0.27 -18.21 -10.40
CA ALA A 121 -0.24 -19.22 -11.32
C ALA A 121 -1.77 -19.11 -11.46
N VAL A 122 -2.44 -18.75 -10.37
CA VAL A 122 -3.85 -18.32 -10.31
C VAL A 122 -3.92 -17.14 -9.34
N LEU A 123 -5.02 -16.39 -9.33
CA LEU A 123 -5.30 -15.41 -8.27
C LEU A 123 -6.56 -15.83 -7.52
N TRP A 124 -6.44 -16.00 -6.22
CA TRP A 124 -7.55 -16.30 -5.32
C TRP A 124 -7.40 -15.52 -4.00
N TYR A 125 -8.48 -14.88 -3.56
CA TYR A 125 -8.49 -14.07 -2.34
C TYR A 125 -9.48 -14.66 -1.36
N SER A 126 -9.00 -15.05 -0.18
CA SER A 126 -9.83 -15.61 0.89
C SER A 126 -10.62 -14.52 1.65
N THR A 127 -11.31 -13.64 0.92
CA THR A 127 -12.18 -12.58 1.47
C THR A 127 -13.64 -12.86 1.12
N PRO A 128 -14.62 -12.46 1.94
CA PRO A 128 -16.03 -12.75 1.68
C PRO A 128 -16.51 -12.34 0.28
N SER A 129 -16.02 -11.21 -0.23
CA SER A 129 -16.35 -10.65 -1.55
C SER A 129 -15.76 -11.44 -2.73
N LEU A 130 -14.61 -12.09 -2.55
CA LEU A 130 -13.82 -12.67 -3.66
C LEU A 130 -13.58 -14.17 -3.52
N ARG A 131 -13.91 -14.78 -2.37
CA ARG A 131 -13.58 -16.18 -2.06
C ARG A 131 -14.10 -17.17 -3.09
N ASN A 132 -15.24 -16.85 -3.71
CA ASN A 132 -15.87 -17.72 -4.69
C ASN A 132 -15.31 -17.53 -6.11
N LEU A 133 -14.45 -16.54 -6.35
CA LEU A 133 -13.83 -16.27 -7.65
C LEU A 133 -12.38 -16.77 -7.65
N VAL A 134 -12.06 -17.70 -8.57
CA VAL A 134 -10.69 -18.13 -8.84
C VAL A 134 -10.30 -17.65 -10.23
N ILE A 135 -9.37 -16.70 -10.31
CA ILE A 135 -8.86 -16.17 -11.57
C ILE A 135 -7.75 -17.10 -12.05
N ILE A 136 -7.99 -17.82 -13.15
CA ILE A 136 -7.04 -18.80 -13.70
C ILE A 136 -6.13 -18.18 -14.76
N GLU A 137 -6.48 -17.02 -15.30
CA GLU A 137 -5.65 -16.24 -16.21
C GLU A 137 -5.42 -14.83 -15.66
N PRO A 138 -4.29 -14.58 -14.96
CA PRO A 138 -4.00 -13.26 -14.39
C PRO A 138 -4.02 -12.10 -15.39
N GLN A 139 -3.70 -12.38 -16.67
CA GLN A 139 -3.74 -11.38 -17.75
C GLN A 139 -5.14 -10.77 -17.92
N TRP A 140 -6.21 -11.52 -17.67
CA TRP A 140 -7.58 -11.01 -17.74
C TRP A 140 -7.83 -9.86 -16.75
N LEU A 141 -7.30 -9.95 -15.53
CA LEU A 141 -7.37 -8.87 -14.55
C LEU A 141 -6.55 -7.66 -15.00
N MET A 142 -5.38 -7.89 -15.60
CA MET A 142 -4.55 -6.82 -16.16
C MET A 142 -5.26 -6.10 -17.31
N ASP A 143 -5.96 -6.82 -18.17
CA ASP A 143 -6.74 -6.24 -19.28
C ASP A 143 -7.90 -5.38 -18.73
N ALA A 144 -8.56 -5.82 -17.67
CA ALA A 144 -9.61 -5.04 -16.98
C ALA A 144 -9.03 -3.77 -16.33
N VAL A 145 -7.85 -3.85 -15.73
CA VAL A 145 -7.19 -2.70 -15.09
C VAL A 145 -6.68 -1.69 -16.13
N THR A 146 -6.06 -2.17 -17.21
CA THR A 146 -5.47 -1.32 -18.25
C THR A 146 -6.51 -0.57 -19.07
N SER A 147 -7.78 -0.97 -19.06
CA SER A 147 -8.86 -0.16 -19.63
C SER A 147 -9.03 1.19 -18.91
N ILE A 148 -8.65 1.25 -17.62
CA ILE A 148 -8.78 2.42 -16.73
C ILE A 148 -7.42 3.09 -16.51
N VAL A 149 -6.40 2.32 -16.15
CA VAL A 149 -5.09 2.83 -15.73
C VAL A 149 -4.11 2.74 -16.90
N ARG A 150 -4.09 3.79 -17.72
CA ARG A 150 -3.21 3.92 -18.90
C ARG A 150 -2.97 5.37 -19.28
N ASP A 151 -2.00 5.60 -20.17
CA ASP A 151 -1.84 6.90 -20.82
C ASP A 151 -2.83 7.02 -21.99
N PHE A 152 -3.91 7.76 -21.77
CA PHE A 152 -4.95 8.02 -22.76
C PHE A 152 -4.50 8.90 -23.94
N LYS A 153 -3.28 9.46 -23.89
CA LYS A 153 -2.69 10.24 -25.00
C LYS A 153 -1.95 9.36 -26.00
N LEU A 154 -1.53 8.15 -25.61
CA LEU A 154 -0.81 7.23 -26.48
C LEU A 154 -1.77 6.51 -27.43
N ARG A 155 -1.54 6.65 -28.74
CA ARG A 155 -2.33 5.99 -29.80
C ARG A 155 -2.10 4.48 -29.86
N ASP A 156 -0.92 4.01 -29.46
CA ASP A 156 -0.53 2.59 -29.50
C ASP A 156 -1.51 1.66 -28.77
N HIS A 157 -2.15 2.14 -27.70
CA HIS A 157 -3.10 1.34 -26.94
C HIS A 157 -4.41 1.11 -27.72
N THR A 158 -4.92 2.10 -28.45
CA THR A 158 -6.11 1.93 -29.28
C THR A 158 -5.84 1.13 -30.56
N ASP A 159 -4.61 1.23 -31.08
CA ASP A 159 -4.21 0.53 -32.31
C ASP A 159 -3.98 -0.97 -32.07
N LYS A 160 -3.40 -1.34 -30.92
CA LYS A 160 -3.19 -2.74 -30.54
C LYS A 160 -4.42 -3.42 -29.96
N TYR A 161 -5.39 -2.64 -29.43
CA TYR A 161 -6.61 -3.16 -28.83
C TYR A 161 -7.86 -2.51 -29.45
N PRO A 162 -8.32 -2.99 -30.64
CA PRO A 162 -9.46 -2.40 -31.35
C PRO A 162 -10.76 -2.35 -30.53
N ARG A 163 -10.95 -3.33 -29.63
CA ARG A 163 -12.07 -3.35 -28.68
C ARG A 163 -12.07 -2.10 -27.81
N MET A 164 -10.90 -1.73 -27.29
CA MET A 164 -10.74 -0.58 -26.41
C MET A 164 -11.06 0.72 -27.14
N ALA A 165 -10.64 0.86 -28.39
CA ALA A 165 -10.99 2.02 -29.22
C ALA A 165 -12.52 2.18 -29.36
N THR A 166 -13.24 1.08 -29.54
CA THR A 166 -14.71 1.10 -29.61
C THR A 166 -15.34 1.51 -28.28
N LEU A 167 -14.86 0.96 -27.16
CA LEU A 167 -15.38 1.28 -25.83
C LEU A 167 -15.08 2.72 -25.42
N ASP A 168 -13.89 3.24 -25.74
CA ASP A 168 -13.50 4.63 -25.48
C ASP A 168 -14.40 5.58 -26.26
N GLN A 169 -14.63 5.32 -27.55
CA GLN A 169 -15.55 6.13 -28.35
C GLN A 169 -16.98 6.08 -27.82
N ARG A 170 -17.42 4.92 -27.32
CA ARG A 170 -18.73 4.77 -26.70
C ARG A 170 -18.83 5.57 -25.40
N ALA A 171 -17.82 5.48 -24.54
CA ALA A 171 -17.73 6.24 -23.29
C ALA A 171 -17.72 7.76 -23.54
N ILE A 172 -17.00 8.23 -24.57
CA ILE A 172 -17.00 9.64 -24.97
C ILE A 172 -18.39 10.11 -25.42
N ARG A 173 -19.12 9.26 -26.16
CA ARG A 173 -20.45 9.60 -26.69
C ARG A 173 -21.54 9.56 -25.62
N GLU A 174 -21.53 8.53 -24.77
CA GLU A 174 -22.59 8.28 -23.77
C GLU A 174 -22.32 9.03 -22.46
N GLU A 175 -21.06 9.18 -22.05
CA GLU A 175 -20.65 9.65 -20.72
C GLU A 175 -19.45 10.62 -20.82
N GLY A 176 -19.50 11.56 -21.78
CA GLY A 176 -18.37 12.45 -22.12
C GLY A 176 -17.85 13.31 -20.96
N GLU A 177 -18.72 13.76 -20.06
CA GLU A 177 -18.32 14.50 -18.85
C GLU A 177 -17.50 13.61 -17.90
N MET A 178 -17.98 12.40 -17.63
CA MET A 178 -17.28 11.43 -16.78
C MET A 178 -15.95 11.00 -17.41
N TRP A 179 -15.93 10.79 -18.73
CA TRP A 179 -14.71 10.51 -19.47
C TRP A 179 -13.67 11.61 -19.29
N THR A 180 -14.11 12.88 -19.32
CA THR A 180 -13.25 14.05 -19.08
C THR A 180 -12.73 14.10 -17.65
N LEU A 181 -13.53 13.69 -16.65
CA LEU A 181 -13.06 13.59 -15.26
C LEU A 181 -11.94 12.55 -15.08
N LEU A 182 -12.01 11.43 -15.80
CA LEU A 182 -10.98 10.39 -15.75
C LEU A 182 -9.70 10.83 -16.48
N THR A 183 -9.84 11.36 -17.69
CA THR A 183 -8.73 11.57 -18.63
C THR A 183 -8.16 13.00 -18.63
N GLY A 184 -8.94 13.98 -18.17
CA GLY A 184 -8.61 15.41 -18.18
C GLY A 184 -7.73 15.90 -17.02
N GLY A 185 -7.15 14.99 -16.24
CA GLY A 185 -6.23 15.30 -15.14
C GLY A 185 -6.88 15.35 -13.75
N ALA A 186 -8.21 15.33 -13.63
CA ALA A 186 -8.89 15.13 -12.34
C ALA A 186 -8.77 13.67 -11.84
N ALA A 187 -8.39 12.75 -12.73
CA ALA A 187 -8.13 11.34 -12.43
C ALA A 187 -9.29 10.65 -11.69
N THR A 188 -10.52 11.07 -11.95
CA THR A 188 -11.71 10.57 -11.24
C THR A 188 -12.50 9.64 -12.15
N LEU A 189 -12.62 8.39 -11.73
CA LEU A 189 -13.39 7.33 -12.38
C LEU A 189 -14.80 7.29 -11.80
N HIS A 190 -15.81 7.35 -12.67
CA HIS A 190 -17.22 7.14 -12.30
C HIS A 190 -17.65 5.70 -12.56
N GLN A 191 -18.53 5.13 -11.73
CA GLN A 191 -19.04 3.76 -11.91
C GLN A 191 -19.67 3.50 -13.29
N ARG A 192 -20.44 4.45 -13.83
CA ARG A 192 -21.01 4.35 -15.20
C ARG A 192 -19.97 4.17 -16.30
N LEU A 193 -18.76 4.71 -16.14
CA LEU A 193 -17.69 4.42 -17.09
C LEU A 193 -17.23 2.97 -17.00
N LEU A 194 -17.18 2.38 -15.81
CA LEU A 194 -16.93 0.95 -15.65
C LEU A 194 -18.00 0.12 -16.34
N ASP A 195 -19.26 0.58 -16.32
CA ASP A 195 -20.34 -0.14 -17.01
C ASP A 195 -20.14 -0.23 -18.52
N ILE A 196 -19.47 0.77 -19.11
CA ILE A 196 -19.10 0.79 -20.52
C ILE A 196 -17.79 0.03 -20.75
N LEU A 197 -16.72 0.39 -20.02
CA LEU A 197 -15.38 -0.17 -20.20
C LEU A 197 -15.30 -1.66 -19.90
N TRP A 198 -16.18 -2.15 -19.02
CA TRP A 198 -16.32 -3.56 -18.68
C TRP A 198 -17.63 -4.16 -19.21
N SER A 199 -18.25 -3.58 -20.25
CA SER A 199 -19.47 -4.12 -20.91
C SER A 199 -19.26 -5.43 -21.69
N ALA A 200 -18.07 -5.95 -21.55
CA ALA A 200 -17.47 -7.11 -22.16
C ALA A 200 -18.08 -8.38 -21.54
N PRO A 201 -18.54 -9.40 -22.31
CA PRO A 201 -19.13 -10.61 -21.70
C PRO A 201 -18.21 -11.33 -20.70
N ASP A 202 -16.90 -11.17 -20.87
CA ASP A 202 -15.83 -11.67 -20.02
C ASP A 202 -15.59 -10.83 -18.74
N PHE A 203 -16.08 -9.59 -18.66
CA PHE A 203 -15.96 -8.74 -17.46
C PHE A 203 -17.30 -8.44 -16.79
N GLU A 204 -18.38 -8.31 -17.56
CA GLU A 204 -19.72 -7.89 -17.13
C GLU A 204 -20.23 -8.65 -15.89
N PRO A 205 -20.12 -9.99 -15.81
CA PRO A 205 -20.60 -10.73 -14.64
C PRO A 205 -19.77 -10.49 -13.37
N TYR A 206 -18.56 -9.96 -13.51
CA TYR A 206 -17.54 -9.87 -12.45
C TYR A 206 -17.20 -8.42 -12.07
N LYS A 207 -18.02 -7.44 -12.46
CA LYS A 207 -17.76 -6.01 -12.21
C LYS A 207 -17.57 -5.69 -10.72
N VAL A 208 -18.31 -6.35 -9.84
CA VAL A 208 -18.25 -6.11 -8.40
C VAL A 208 -16.92 -6.61 -7.84
N GLU A 209 -16.49 -7.79 -8.25
CA GLU A 209 -15.23 -8.43 -7.87
C GLU A 209 -14.03 -7.67 -8.45
N LEU A 210 -14.09 -7.29 -9.73
CA LEU A 210 -13.06 -6.46 -10.38
C LEU A 210 -12.90 -5.11 -9.66
N ARG A 211 -14.01 -4.49 -9.26
CA ARG A 211 -14.00 -3.25 -8.48
C ARG A 211 -13.35 -3.45 -7.11
N ASP A 212 -13.68 -4.53 -6.39
CA ASP A 212 -13.04 -4.85 -5.11
C ASP A 212 -11.52 -5.05 -5.28
N LEU A 213 -11.10 -5.73 -6.36
CA LEU A 213 -9.69 -5.96 -6.67
C LEU A 213 -8.91 -4.67 -6.94
N ILE A 214 -9.43 -3.77 -7.79
CA ILE A 214 -8.73 -2.50 -8.08
C ILE A 214 -8.63 -1.59 -6.85
N CYS A 215 -9.63 -1.64 -5.96
CA CYS A 215 -9.59 -0.94 -4.67
C CYS A 215 -8.55 -1.58 -3.74
N ARG A 216 -8.55 -2.90 -3.62
CA ARG A 216 -7.60 -3.66 -2.79
C ARG A 216 -6.15 -3.46 -3.23
N PHE A 217 -5.91 -3.31 -4.52
CA PHE A 217 -4.58 -3.02 -5.05
C PHE A 217 -4.16 -1.55 -4.86
N GLY A 218 -5.05 -0.68 -4.38
CA GLY A 218 -4.80 0.75 -4.25
C GLY A 218 -4.72 1.47 -5.60
N LEU A 219 -5.26 0.88 -6.66
CA LEU A 219 -5.33 1.48 -8.00
C LEU A 219 -6.51 2.45 -8.11
N ALA A 220 -7.57 2.20 -7.35
CA ALA A 220 -8.74 3.04 -7.21
C ALA A 220 -9.00 3.33 -5.74
N ILE A 221 -9.25 4.59 -5.40
CA ILE A 221 -9.57 5.04 -4.02
C ILE A 221 -11.02 5.52 -4.01
N PRO A 222 -11.93 4.87 -3.26
CA PRO A 222 -13.31 5.36 -3.15
C PRO A 222 -13.34 6.74 -2.47
N LEU A 223 -14.14 7.65 -3.01
CA LEU A 223 -14.28 8.99 -2.45
C LEU A 223 -15.37 9.00 -1.35
N PRO A 224 -15.07 9.42 -0.10
CA PRO A 224 -16.05 9.37 1.00
C PRO A 224 -17.32 10.18 0.75
N THR A 225 -17.22 11.30 0.01
CA THR A 225 -18.35 12.18 -0.29
C THR A 225 -19.14 11.76 -1.53
N LYS A 226 -18.59 10.85 -2.35
CA LYS A 226 -19.12 10.46 -3.66
C LYS A 226 -18.98 8.95 -3.85
N PRO A 227 -19.95 8.14 -3.41
CA PRO A 227 -19.82 6.67 -3.38
C PRO A 227 -19.62 6.02 -4.75
N ASP A 228 -20.10 6.67 -5.82
CA ASP A 228 -19.95 6.18 -7.21
C ASP A 228 -18.65 6.64 -7.89
N HIS A 229 -17.81 7.40 -7.18
CA HIS A 229 -16.57 7.96 -7.71
C HIS A 229 -15.35 7.37 -7.03
N PHE A 230 -14.33 7.11 -7.85
CA PHE A 230 -13.04 6.59 -7.44
C PHE A 230 -11.95 7.50 -7.96
N LEU A 231 -10.98 7.84 -7.12
CA LEU A 231 -9.76 8.51 -7.55
C LEU A 231 -8.76 7.47 -8.04
N ILE A 232 -8.11 7.73 -9.18
CA ILE A 232 -7.10 6.86 -9.79
C ILE A 232 -5.72 7.52 -9.65
N PRO A 233 -4.94 7.21 -8.61
CA PRO A 233 -3.74 7.99 -8.28
C PRO A 233 -2.67 8.00 -9.37
N ALA A 234 -2.58 6.91 -10.14
CA ALA A 234 -1.62 6.78 -11.23
C ALA A 234 -1.83 7.81 -12.35
N LEU A 235 -3.07 8.27 -12.55
CA LEU A 235 -3.46 9.25 -13.57
C LEU A 235 -3.34 10.69 -13.08
N LEU A 236 -3.05 10.91 -11.79
CA LEU A 236 -2.90 12.26 -11.26
C LEU A 236 -1.69 12.93 -11.91
N PRO A 237 -1.85 14.21 -12.33
CA PRO A 237 -0.75 14.96 -12.90
C PRO A 237 0.35 15.17 -11.86
N PRO A 238 1.63 15.16 -12.26
CA PRO A 238 2.70 15.69 -11.42
C PRO A 238 2.34 17.15 -11.10
N SER A 239 2.35 17.51 -9.83
CA SER A 239 1.81 18.76 -9.33
C SER A 239 2.39 19.97 -10.09
N SER A 240 1.57 20.70 -10.84
CA SER A 240 1.78 22.14 -11.02
C SER A 240 1.38 22.83 -9.72
N ILE A 241 2.20 23.79 -9.29
CA ILE A 241 2.04 24.56 -8.04
C ILE A 241 0.72 25.35 -8.07
N SER A 242 -0.43 24.76 -7.76
CA SER A 242 -1.71 25.43 -7.43
C SER A 242 -2.76 24.33 -7.26
N SER A 243 -3.60 24.25 -6.24
CA SER A 243 -4.09 25.24 -5.29
C SER A 243 -4.36 24.54 -3.95
N MET A 244 -3.92 25.13 -2.84
CA MET A 244 -4.51 24.80 -1.52
C MET A 244 -6.04 24.79 -1.65
N PRO A 245 -6.76 23.94 -0.91
CA PRO A 245 -8.21 23.98 -0.93
C PRO A 245 -8.72 25.39 -0.59
N GLN A 246 -9.75 25.85 -1.31
CA GLN A 246 -10.34 27.18 -1.10
C GLN A 246 -10.72 27.37 0.38
N GLY A 247 -10.24 28.46 0.99
CA GLY A 247 -10.53 28.82 2.39
C GLY A 247 -9.36 28.65 3.37
N TRP A 248 -8.23 28.06 2.97
CA TRP A 248 -7.01 28.01 3.80
C TRP A 248 -5.95 28.96 3.28
N GLN A 249 -5.48 29.86 4.14
CA GLN A 249 -4.37 30.74 3.83
C GLN A 249 -3.03 30.03 4.03
N MET A 250 -2.06 30.33 3.16
CA MET A 250 -0.68 29.88 3.29
C MET A 250 0.01 30.57 4.46
N ALA A 251 -0.30 30.17 5.69
CA ALA A 251 0.62 30.39 6.79
C ALA A 251 1.77 29.38 6.63
N PRO A 252 3.05 29.80 6.68
CA PRO A 252 4.15 28.85 6.72
C PRO A 252 3.91 27.90 7.91
N PRO A 253 3.93 26.57 7.68
CA PRO A 253 3.68 25.62 8.76
C PRO A 253 4.69 25.89 9.88
N ALA A 254 4.21 25.99 11.11
CA ALA A 254 5.10 26.18 12.23
C ALA A 254 6.06 24.97 12.30
N PRO A 255 7.39 25.17 12.41
CA PRO A 255 8.37 24.08 12.33
C PRO A 255 8.09 22.93 13.31
N HIS A 256 7.53 23.25 14.49
CA HIS A 256 7.17 22.27 15.51
C HIS A 256 5.95 21.40 15.18
N MET A 257 5.22 21.71 14.10
CA MET A 257 4.06 20.95 13.59
C MET A 257 4.40 20.18 12.30
N GLN A 258 5.68 19.83 12.14
CA GLN A 258 6.18 19.00 11.04
C GLN A 258 6.69 17.66 11.55
N MET A 259 6.29 16.60 10.86
CA MET A 259 6.81 15.24 11.03
C MET A 259 7.28 14.72 9.66
N ARG A 260 8.40 14.02 9.66
CA ARG A 260 8.93 13.27 8.51
C ARG A 260 8.76 11.79 8.78
N ILE A 261 8.17 11.07 7.84
CA ILE A 261 8.17 9.61 7.83
C ILE A 261 9.19 9.17 6.80
N PHE A 262 10.32 8.67 7.26
CA PHE A 262 11.43 8.23 6.41
C PHE A 262 11.36 6.71 6.20
N PHE A 263 11.54 6.24 4.96
CA PHE A 263 11.44 4.82 4.61
C PHE A 263 12.78 4.28 4.10
N HIS A 264 13.15 3.09 4.57
CA HIS A 264 14.41 2.43 4.21
C HIS A 264 14.25 0.92 4.13
N LEU A 265 15.21 0.25 3.49
CA LEU A 265 15.24 -1.21 3.41
C LEU A 265 15.92 -1.82 4.65
N SER A 266 15.50 -3.03 5.02
CA SER A 266 16.12 -3.80 6.09
C SER A 266 17.54 -4.19 5.70
N GLY A 267 18.49 -3.98 6.62
CA GLY A 267 19.92 -4.21 6.38
C GLY A 267 20.73 -2.96 6.02
N ASP A 268 20.11 -1.78 5.98
CA ASP A 268 20.86 -0.52 5.95
C ASP A 268 21.57 -0.27 7.29
N LEU A 269 22.85 -0.67 7.34
CA LEU A 269 23.69 -0.64 8.54
C LEU A 269 23.79 0.75 9.18
N ALA A 270 23.63 1.84 8.40
CA ALA A 270 23.68 3.20 8.91
C ALA A 270 22.50 3.53 9.85
N LEU A 271 21.40 2.79 9.74
CA LEU A 271 20.14 2.98 10.47
C LEU A 271 19.82 1.81 11.42
N CYS A 272 20.68 0.78 11.47
CA CYS A 272 20.49 -0.44 12.26
C CYS A 272 20.72 -0.27 13.78
N ALA A 273 21.23 0.88 14.24
CA ALA A 273 21.32 1.18 15.68
C ALA A 273 20.03 1.88 16.15
N ASN A 274 19.59 1.64 17.39
CA ASN A 274 18.51 2.38 18.06
C ASN A 274 18.93 3.85 18.32
N LYS A 275 19.22 4.58 17.25
CA LYS A 275 19.61 5.98 17.27
C LYS A 275 18.36 6.81 17.48
N LEU A 276 18.42 7.72 18.45
CA LEU A 276 17.31 8.60 18.77
C LEU A 276 17.28 9.84 17.85
N VAL A 277 18.45 10.34 17.45
CA VAL A 277 18.61 11.60 16.72
C VAL A 277 19.29 11.36 15.37
N TYR A 278 18.73 11.94 14.31
CA TYR A 278 19.18 11.81 12.93
C TYR A 278 19.43 13.20 12.33
N TYR A 279 20.36 13.28 11.41
CA TYR A 279 20.63 14.47 10.59
C TYR A 279 20.32 14.17 9.13
N GLU A 280 20.20 15.18 8.27
CA GLU A 280 19.92 14.98 6.84
C GLU A 280 20.87 13.98 6.16
N ARG A 281 22.15 14.00 6.53
CA ARG A 281 23.16 13.03 6.03
C ARG A 281 22.87 11.57 6.39
N ASP A 282 22.10 11.33 7.45
CA ASP A 282 21.71 9.99 7.88
C ASP A 282 20.49 9.48 7.10
N LEU A 283 19.79 10.35 6.37
CA LEU A 283 18.49 10.10 5.74
C LEU A 283 18.57 10.10 4.20
N THR A 284 19.69 9.67 3.64
CA THR A 284 19.95 9.72 2.19
C THR A 284 19.79 8.39 1.46
N ALA A 285 19.82 7.26 2.17
CA ALA A 285 19.83 5.91 1.58
C ALA A 285 18.47 5.19 1.71
N GLY A 286 17.38 5.92 1.49
CA GLY A 286 16.03 5.37 1.65
C GLY A 286 15.44 4.77 0.37
N PHE A 287 14.24 4.20 0.53
CA PHE A 287 13.38 3.77 -0.57
C PHE A 287 11.91 4.00 -0.21
N LEU A 288 11.19 4.79 -1.00
CA LEU A 288 9.75 5.02 -0.81
C LEU A 288 8.96 4.81 -2.11
N PRO A 289 8.21 3.69 -2.21
CA PRO A 289 7.27 3.48 -3.31
C PRO A 289 6.20 4.57 -3.36
N ILE A 290 5.96 5.16 -4.53
CA ILE A 290 4.90 6.16 -4.69
C ILE A 290 3.50 5.57 -4.43
N SER A 291 3.30 4.28 -4.75
CA SER A 291 2.06 3.58 -4.46
C SER A 291 1.76 3.51 -2.96
N LEU A 292 2.79 3.32 -2.12
CA LEU A 292 2.64 3.35 -0.67
C LEU A 292 2.15 4.72 -0.19
N PHE A 293 2.71 5.81 -0.74
CA PHE A 293 2.21 7.16 -0.45
C PHE A 293 0.73 7.32 -0.81
N HIS A 294 0.30 6.88 -2.00
CA HIS A 294 -1.10 6.97 -2.41
C HIS A 294 -2.04 6.16 -1.52
N LYS A 295 -1.63 4.96 -1.10
CA LYS A 295 -2.42 4.14 -0.17
C LYS A 295 -2.53 4.76 1.23
N LEU A 296 -1.43 5.32 1.75
CA LEU A 296 -1.47 6.05 3.02
C LEU A 296 -2.40 7.28 2.95
N CYS A 297 -2.38 8.02 1.84
CA CYS A 297 -3.32 9.11 1.62
C CYS A 297 -4.78 8.62 1.52
N ALA A 298 -5.02 7.48 0.86
CA ALA A 298 -6.33 6.85 0.79
C ALA A 298 -6.88 6.50 2.18
N GLY A 299 -6.07 5.83 3.01
CA GLY A 299 -6.46 5.53 4.39
C GLY A 299 -6.69 6.78 5.22
N ALA A 300 -5.88 7.82 5.00
CA ALA A 300 -6.01 9.09 5.70
C ALA A 300 -7.25 9.91 5.28
N PHE A 301 -7.77 9.72 4.07
CA PHE A 301 -9.06 10.33 3.66
C PHE A 301 -10.22 9.84 4.53
N GLY A 302 -10.14 8.62 5.05
CA GLY A 302 -11.12 8.07 6.01
C GLY A 302 -11.16 8.82 7.35
N TRP A 303 -10.24 9.75 7.61
CA TRP A 303 -10.25 10.58 8.82
C TRP A 303 -11.24 11.75 8.74
N CYS A 304 -11.72 12.09 7.55
CA CYS A 304 -12.60 13.23 7.33
C CYS A 304 -13.99 12.97 7.95
N THR A 305 -14.46 13.87 8.81
CA THR A 305 -15.80 13.77 9.41
C THR A 305 -16.84 14.52 8.56
N PRO A 306 -17.96 13.88 8.15
CA PRO A 306 -18.93 14.50 7.24
C PRO A 306 -19.77 15.66 7.84
N HIS A 307 -19.61 15.99 9.13
CA HIS A 307 -20.51 16.88 9.87
C HIS A 307 -19.96 18.29 10.17
N ALA A 308 -18.77 18.64 9.68
CA ALA A 308 -18.33 20.03 9.77
C ALA A 308 -18.93 20.80 8.58
N SER A 309 -20.03 21.52 8.84
CA SER A 309 -20.73 22.34 7.86
C SER A 309 -19.77 23.22 7.07
N GLY A 310 -19.56 22.92 5.79
CA GLY A 310 -18.74 23.72 4.87
C GLY A 310 -17.24 23.36 4.78
N THR A 311 -16.78 22.27 5.38
CA THR A 311 -15.36 21.87 5.33
C THR A 311 -14.96 21.27 3.99
N ILE A 312 -13.89 21.84 3.43
CA ILE A 312 -13.05 21.38 2.32
C ILE A 312 -13.06 19.88 2.06
N GLU A 313 -13.23 19.51 0.79
CA GLU A 313 -13.05 18.12 0.34
C GLU A 313 -11.55 17.74 0.41
N PRO A 314 -11.23 16.53 0.90
CA PRO A 314 -9.86 16.02 0.82
C PRO A 314 -9.42 15.98 -0.63
N THR A 315 -8.20 16.45 -0.90
CA THR A 315 -7.66 16.56 -2.27
C THR A 315 -6.34 15.83 -2.35
N LEU A 316 -6.15 14.99 -3.37
CA LEU A 316 -4.90 14.29 -3.64
C LEU A 316 -4.39 14.67 -5.04
N THR A 317 -3.11 15.00 -5.10
CA THR A 317 -2.30 15.14 -6.31
C THR A 317 -1.25 14.04 -6.32
N ARG A 318 -0.50 13.88 -7.42
CA ARG A 318 0.49 12.80 -7.54
C ARG A 318 1.50 12.77 -6.38
N GLN A 319 1.86 13.93 -5.84
CA GLN A 319 2.90 14.07 -4.81
C GLN A 319 2.41 14.72 -3.52
N ARG A 320 1.15 15.11 -3.40
CA ARG A 320 0.66 15.83 -2.22
C ARG A 320 -0.81 15.55 -1.94
N ALA A 321 -1.16 15.37 -0.67
CA ALA A 321 -2.53 15.28 -0.19
C ALA A 321 -2.85 16.38 0.82
N TYR A 322 -4.08 16.87 0.80
CA TYR A 322 -4.66 17.79 1.76
C TYR A 322 -5.85 17.11 2.44
N ILE A 323 -5.77 16.95 3.75
CA ILE A 323 -6.65 16.08 4.51
C ILE A 323 -7.20 16.87 5.71
N PRO A 324 -8.48 17.25 5.69
CA PRO A 324 -9.14 17.82 6.84
C PRO A 324 -9.14 16.84 8.01
N PHE A 325 -8.73 17.31 9.18
CA PHE A 325 -8.74 16.52 10.41
C PHE A 325 -9.10 17.40 11.61
N LYS A 326 -10.29 17.21 12.17
CA LYS A 326 -10.85 18.09 13.21
C LYS A 326 -10.79 19.57 12.74
N HIS A 327 -10.20 20.46 13.53
CA HIS A 327 -10.00 21.88 13.21
C HIS A 327 -8.64 22.16 12.53
N THR A 328 -8.00 21.12 11.98
CA THR A 328 -6.68 21.20 11.34
C THR A 328 -6.69 20.67 9.91
N LEU A 329 -5.72 21.11 9.12
CA LEU A 329 -5.43 20.58 7.80
C LEU A 329 -4.10 19.82 7.89
N VAL A 330 -4.14 18.53 7.58
CA VAL A 330 -2.96 17.68 7.45
C VAL A 330 -2.55 17.70 5.98
N THR A 331 -1.33 18.15 5.71
CA THR A 331 -0.73 18.10 4.38
C THR A 331 0.33 17.00 4.36
N MET A 332 0.16 16.00 3.50
CA MET A 332 1.16 14.96 3.27
C MET A 332 1.86 15.21 1.93
N THR A 333 3.17 15.31 1.91
CA THR A 333 3.97 15.55 0.70
C THR A 333 4.97 14.42 0.48
N TYR A 334 4.95 13.84 -0.71
CA TYR A 334 5.88 12.83 -1.17
C TYR A 334 7.21 13.46 -1.58
N GLU A 335 8.29 13.12 -0.88
CA GLU A 335 9.66 13.54 -1.19
C GLU A 335 10.48 12.35 -1.68
N SER A 336 10.50 12.14 -2.99
CA SER A 336 11.27 11.04 -3.62
C SER A 336 12.76 11.10 -3.31
N SER A 337 13.39 12.28 -3.32
CA SER A 337 14.83 12.44 -3.10
C SER A 337 15.28 12.00 -1.71
N ASN A 338 14.39 12.16 -0.71
CA ASN A 338 14.66 11.85 0.69
C ASN A 338 13.96 10.56 1.12
N SER A 339 13.32 9.84 0.19
CA SER A 339 12.49 8.65 0.46
C SER A 339 11.56 8.84 1.65
N SER A 340 10.90 10.00 1.68
CA SER A 340 10.18 10.48 2.84
C SER A 340 8.77 10.96 2.49
N ILE A 341 7.88 10.90 3.47
CA ILE A 341 6.63 11.64 3.47
C ILE A 341 6.75 12.74 4.51
N LEU A 342 6.65 14.00 4.08
CA LEU A 342 6.54 15.14 4.98
C LEU A 342 5.08 15.37 5.34
N VAL A 343 4.81 15.40 6.64
CA VAL A 343 3.50 15.65 7.23
C VAL A 343 3.52 17.00 7.92
N HIS A 344 2.70 17.92 7.45
CA HIS A 344 2.52 19.24 8.07
C HIS A 344 1.11 19.35 8.63
N ILE A 345 0.98 19.89 9.83
CA ILE A 345 -0.30 20.10 10.50
C ILE A 345 -0.51 21.61 10.64
N GLN A 346 -1.54 22.13 9.98
CA GLN A 346 -1.90 23.54 10.04
C GLN A 346 -3.22 23.72 10.77
N ARG A 347 -3.35 24.79 11.56
CA ARG A 347 -4.60 25.18 12.23
C ARG A 347 -5.33 26.24 11.40
N ASN A 348 -6.65 26.18 11.41
CA ASN A 348 -7.45 27.27 10.88
C ASN A 348 -7.38 28.45 11.87
N GLY A 349 -6.96 29.63 11.41
CA GLY A 349 -6.60 30.78 12.26
C GLY A 349 -7.76 31.44 13.03
N HIS A 350 -8.96 30.87 13.02
CA HIS A 350 -10.17 31.50 13.56
C HIS A 350 -10.70 30.92 14.89
N GLU A 351 -10.21 29.78 15.40
CA GLU A 351 -10.74 29.17 16.62
C GLU A 351 -9.68 29.00 17.71
N GLY A 352 -9.85 29.71 18.84
CA GLY A 352 -9.01 29.66 20.03
C GLY A 352 -9.17 28.38 20.87
N GLY A 353 -9.46 27.23 20.24
CA GLY A 353 -9.60 25.95 20.91
C GLY A 353 -8.25 25.37 21.35
N LYS A 354 -8.21 24.72 22.52
CA LYS A 354 -7.05 23.94 22.99
C LYS A 354 -6.78 22.82 21.99
N ALA A 355 -5.69 22.95 21.24
CA ALA A 355 -5.29 21.96 20.25
C ALA A 355 -4.11 21.09 20.74
N GLU A 356 -4.21 20.73 22.02
CA GLU A 356 -3.39 19.70 22.65
C GLU A 356 -3.75 18.34 22.05
N GLY A 357 -2.72 17.54 21.72
CA GLY A 357 -2.90 16.15 21.25
C GLY A 357 -3.31 15.96 19.78
N VAL A 358 -3.50 17.01 18.96
CA VAL A 358 -3.82 16.81 17.53
C VAL A 358 -2.66 16.17 16.77
N ALA A 359 -1.43 16.62 17.00
CA ALA A 359 -0.26 16.08 16.32
C ALA A 359 0.01 14.62 16.73
N ALA A 360 -0.08 14.32 18.03
CA ALA A 360 -0.07 12.96 18.55
C ALA A 360 -1.16 12.08 17.89
N ALA A 361 -2.40 12.56 17.78
CA ALA A 361 -3.48 11.81 17.13
C ALA A 361 -3.25 11.55 15.64
N VAL A 362 -2.66 12.51 14.91
CA VAL A 362 -2.26 12.31 13.50
C VAL A 362 -1.13 11.29 13.41
N ALA A 363 -0.11 11.38 14.26
CA ALA A 363 0.99 10.43 14.31
C ALA A 363 0.49 9.01 14.61
N ASP A 364 -0.41 8.83 15.58
CA ASP A 364 -1.00 7.53 15.92
C ASP A 364 -1.78 6.91 14.77
N ARG A 365 -2.63 7.71 14.10
CA ARG A 365 -3.38 7.21 12.93
C ARG A 365 -2.45 6.82 11.79
N LEU A 366 -1.38 7.59 11.55
CA LEU A 366 -0.37 7.24 10.56
C LEU A 366 0.39 5.97 10.94
N ARG A 367 0.74 5.77 12.22
CA ARG A 367 1.37 4.51 12.69
C ARG A 367 0.51 3.30 12.33
N VAL A 368 -0.80 3.35 12.59
CA VAL A 368 -1.72 2.26 12.25
C VAL A 368 -1.74 2.00 10.74
N LEU A 369 -1.94 3.04 9.93
CA LEU A 369 -1.96 2.91 8.47
C LEU A 369 -0.63 2.38 7.92
N ILE A 370 0.50 2.85 8.44
CA ILE A 370 1.82 2.40 8.03
C ILE A 370 2.04 0.94 8.39
N LEU A 371 1.65 0.50 9.58
CA LEU A 371 1.78 -0.91 9.98
C LEU A 371 0.94 -1.83 9.07
N GLU A 372 -0.27 -1.43 8.74
CA GLU A 372 -1.15 -2.17 7.82
C GLU A 372 -0.55 -2.23 6.41
N GLU A 373 -0.13 -1.10 5.87
CA GLU A 373 0.41 -1.03 4.51
C GLU A 373 1.81 -1.63 4.38
N LEU A 374 2.64 -1.60 5.43
CA LEU A 374 3.95 -2.23 5.42
C LEU A 374 3.88 -3.76 5.57
N ALA A 375 2.75 -4.33 5.98
CA ALA A 375 2.61 -5.78 6.11
C ALA A 375 2.86 -6.55 4.81
N VAL A 376 2.66 -5.91 3.64
CA VAL A 376 2.93 -6.50 2.32
C VAL A 376 4.38 -6.32 1.85
N TYR A 377 5.19 -5.52 2.56
CA TYR A 377 6.59 -5.27 2.23
C TYR A 377 7.51 -5.96 3.22
N SER A 378 8.19 -7.03 2.80
CA SER A 378 9.03 -7.84 3.69
C SER A 378 10.29 -7.14 4.20
N GLN A 379 10.80 -6.16 3.46
CA GLN A 379 12.06 -5.47 3.77
C GLN A 379 11.89 -3.98 4.03
N LEU A 380 10.71 -3.41 3.82
CA LEU A 380 10.52 -1.97 3.96
C LEU A 380 10.25 -1.61 5.43
N GLN A 381 11.05 -0.71 5.96
CA GLN A 381 10.96 -0.19 7.33
C GLN A 381 10.75 1.32 7.30
N HIS A 382 10.32 1.87 8.43
CA HIS A 382 10.08 3.31 8.55
C HIS A 382 10.58 3.88 9.88
N ARG A 383 10.84 5.19 9.87
CA ARG A 383 11.16 6.01 11.05
C ARG A 383 10.22 7.21 11.07
N ALA A 384 9.60 7.47 12.22
CA ALA A 384 8.76 8.65 12.41
C ALA A 384 9.59 9.72 13.14
N LEU A 385 9.91 10.80 12.44
CA LEU A 385 10.89 11.79 12.84
C LEU A 385 10.23 13.16 13.01
N VAL A 386 10.55 13.90 14.06
CA VAL A 386 10.12 15.30 14.25
C VAL A 386 11.33 16.19 14.44
N LEU A 387 11.22 17.48 14.10
CA LEU A 387 12.34 18.39 14.28
C LEU A 387 12.72 18.51 15.75
N ALA A 388 14.03 18.44 16.02
CA ALA A 388 14.56 18.63 17.36
C ALA A 388 14.28 20.06 17.83
N PRO A 389 13.89 20.26 19.09
CA PRO A 389 13.78 21.60 19.66
C PRO A 389 15.14 22.32 19.57
N ARG A 390 15.16 23.55 19.05
CA ARG A 390 16.35 24.42 18.96
C ARG A 390 17.45 23.95 17.99
N ASP A 391 17.23 22.87 17.24
CA ASP A 391 18.12 22.42 16.16
C ASP A 391 17.29 22.08 14.92
N SER A 392 17.27 22.98 13.94
CA SER A 392 16.52 22.80 12.69
C SER A 392 17.12 21.76 11.74
N ALA A 393 18.33 21.25 12.02
CA ALA A 393 19.00 20.24 11.21
C ALA A 393 18.91 18.83 11.82
N ALA A 394 18.48 18.71 13.08
CA ALA A 394 18.31 17.45 13.77
C ALA A 394 16.85 17.00 13.81
N TRP A 395 16.69 15.69 13.69
CA TRP A 395 15.42 14.97 13.67
C TRP A 395 15.40 13.95 14.81
N VAL A 396 14.36 13.92 15.62
CA VAL A 396 14.18 12.99 16.73
C VAL A 396 13.16 11.92 16.35
N ASP A 397 13.52 10.64 16.56
CA ASP A 397 12.60 9.52 16.37
C ASP A 397 11.58 9.44 17.51
N ILE A 398 10.33 9.78 17.21
CA ILE A 398 9.24 9.81 18.20
C ILE A 398 8.72 8.41 18.56
N ASN A 399 9.11 7.37 17.81
CA ASN A 399 8.79 5.99 18.14
C ASN A 399 9.84 5.38 19.08
N GLU A 400 11.09 5.85 19.02
CA GLU A 400 12.17 5.42 19.91
C GLU A 400 12.25 6.24 21.20
N LEU A 401 11.91 7.54 21.16
CA LEU A 401 11.97 8.44 22.33
C LEU A 401 11.30 7.89 23.61
N PRO A 402 10.11 7.25 23.54
CA PRO A 402 9.46 6.70 24.72
C PRO A 402 10.12 5.43 25.28
N LYS A 403 10.95 4.74 24.47
CA LYS A 403 11.63 3.49 24.86
C LYS A 403 12.95 3.75 25.60
N VAL A 404 13.52 4.94 25.46
CA VAL A 404 14.75 5.33 26.16
C VAL A 404 14.47 5.40 27.67
N ARG A 405 15.38 4.98 28.54
CA ARG A 405 15.13 5.08 29.99
C ARG A 405 15.46 6.48 30.51
N SER A 406 14.75 6.97 31.52
CA SER A 406 15.00 8.31 32.10
C SER A 406 16.37 8.44 32.78
N ASP A 407 17.00 7.33 33.16
CA ASP A 407 18.36 7.25 33.69
C ASP A 407 19.45 7.22 32.58
N SER A 408 19.05 7.27 31.31
CA SER A 408 19.99 7.32 30.18
C SER A 408 20.75 8.66 30.18
N PRO A 409 22.03 8.67 29.76
CA PRO A 409 22.81 9.90 29.70
C PRO A 409 22.13 10.94 28.79
N SER A 410 22.37 12.21 29.10
CA SER A 410 21.99 13.33 28.23
C SER A 410 22.54 13.11 26.82
N PHE A 411 21.82 13.58 25.83
CA PHE A 411 22.22 13.47 24.43
C PHE A 411 22.63 14.85 23.91
N THR A 412 23.54 14.87 22.95
CA THR A 412 24.10 16.11 22.43
C THR A 412 23.26 16.64 21.27
N LEU A 413 22.61 17.80 21.44
CA LEU A 413 22.00 18.60 20.37
C LEU A 413 22.81 19.87 20.20
N ASN A 414 23.27 20.18 18.98
CA ASN A 414 24.12 21.36 18.72
C ASN A 414 25.33 21.54 19.66
N GLY A 415 25.89 20.44 20.19
CA GLY A 415 27.00 20.48 21.15
C GLY A 415 26.60 20.65 22.61
N GLU A 416 25.31 20.87 22.90
CA GLU A 416 24.76 20.96 24.26
C GLU A 416 24.18 19.63 24.73
N GLN A 417 24.39 19.31 26.00
CA GLN A 417 23.82 18.12 26.64
C GLN A 417 22.37 18.40 27.06
N VAL A 418 21.41 17.68 26.47
CA VAL A 418 19.99 17.81 26.77
C VAL A 418 19.50 16.57 27.53
N PRO A 419 18.86 16.72 28.70
CA PRO A 419 18.24 15.60 29.42
C PRO A 419 17.07 15.00 28.62
N ILE A 420 16.92 13.68 28.68
CA ILE A 420 15.87 12.97 27.94
C ILE A 420 14.45 13.39 28.34
N ASP A 421 14.22 13.64 29.64
CA ASP A 421 12.91 14.05 30.13
C ASP A 421 12.55 15.47 29.65
N HIS A 422 13.55 16.36 29.55
CA HIS A 422 13.34 17.68 28.97
C HIS A 422 12.95 17.60 27.49
N LEU A 423 13.57 16.69 26.74
CA LEU A 423 13.20 16.46 25.34
C LEU A 423 11.77 15.92 25.21
N ARG A 424 11.35 15.01 26.09
CA ARG A 424 9.97 14.49 26.12
C ARG A 424 8.96 15.58 26.41
N GLU A 425 9.23 16.46 27.37
CA GLU A 425 8.38 17.60 27.66
C GLU A 425 8.24 18.52 26.44
N GLN A 426 9.36 18.84 25.77
CA GLN A 426 9.35 19.69 24.58
C GLN A 426 8.65 19.05 23.37
N LEU A 427 8.70 17.73 23.25
CA LEU A 427 8.05 16.96 22.18
C LEU A 427 6.72 16.35 22.60
N ALA A 428 6.18 16.70 23.77
CA ALA A 428 4.93 16.15 24.32
C ALA A 428 3.73 16.34 23.38
N THR A 429 3.77 17.33 22.49
CA THR A 429 2.71 17.55 21.48
C THR A 429 2.58 16.39 20.49
N TRP A 430 3.67 15.66 20.24
CA TRP A 430 3.75 14.50 19.35
C TRP A 430 3.65 13.16 20.08
N LEU A 431 3.76 13.17 21.40
CA LEU A 431 3.69 11.99 22.24
C LEU A 431 2.27 11.86 22.77
N THR A 432 1.68 10.70 22.57
CA THR A 432 0.36 10.42 23.12
C THR A 432 0.50 10.11 24.60
N ALA A 433 -0.10 10.92 25.47
CA ALA A 433 -0.15 10.61 26.90
C ALA A 433 -1.11 9.42 27.14
N GLU A 434 -2.25 9.42 26.45
CA GLU A 434 -3.35 8.46 26.59
C GLU A 434 -3.99 8.18 25.22
N CYS A 435 -4.00 6.92 24.79
CA CYS A 435 -4.67 6.45 23.57
C CYS A 435 -6.05 5.87 23.93
N GLU A 436 -7.12 6.35 23.30
CA GLU A 436 -8.43 5.71 23.38
C GLU A 436 -8.50 4.57 22.35
N PHE A 437 -8.42 3.33 22.82
CA PHE A 437 -8.61 2.14 22.00
C PHE A 437 -10.08 1.75 21.96
N THR A 438 -10.57 1.50 20.76
CA THR A 438 -11.89 0.90 20.55
C THR A 438 -11.69 -0.62 20.42
N LEU A 439 -12.04 -1.35 21.47
CA LEU A 439 -11.88 -2.79 21.59
C LEU A 439 -13.21 -3.50 21.35
N ILE A 440 -13.14 -4.74 20.88
CA ILE A 440 -14.30 -5.65 20.84
C ILE A 440 -14.42 -6.29 22.22
N SER A 441 -15.63 -6.26 22.79
CA SER A 441 -15.91 -6.92 24.07
C SER A 441 -15.67 -8.42 23.95
N ALA A 442 -14.69 -8.91 24.72
CA ALA A 442 -14.36 -10.33 24.77
C ALA A 442 -15.52 -11.19 25.32
N ASP A 443 -16.37 -10.61 26.18
CA ASP A 443 -17.54 -11.29 26.72
C ASP A 443 -18.61 -11.47 25.64
N ARG A 444 -18.82 -10.44 24.81
CA ARG A 444 -19.70 -10.55 23.63
C ARG A 444 -19.19 -11.54 22.60
N LEU A 445 -17.88 -11.57 22.36
CA LEU A 445 -17.25 -12.57 21.48
C LEU A 445 -17.44 -14.00 22.00
N ARG A 446 -17.42 -14.20 23.32
CA ARG A 446 -17.60 -15.52 23.96
C ARG A 446 -19.07 -15.95 24.02
N GLU A 447 -19.99 -15.00 24.14
CA GLU A 447 -21.44 -15.23 24.19
C GLU A 447 -22.08 -15.40 22.82
N ALA A 448 -21.41 -14.94 21.75
CA ALA A 448 -21.95 -14.94 20.40
C ALA A 448 -21.98 -16.34 19.76
N THR A 449 -23.09 -16.64 19.09
CA THR A 449 -23.20 -17.80 18.20
C THR A 449 -22.45 -17.58 16.88
N GLU A 450 -22.18 -18.64 16.12
CA GLU A 450 -21.46 -18.55 14.83
C GLU A 450 -22.13 -17.62 13.81
N ALA A 451 -23.47 -17.53 13.83
CA ALA A 451 -24.25 -16.58 13.02
C ALA A 451 -24.17 -15.13 13.53
N GLU A 452 -23.82 -14.95 14.79
CA GLU A 452 -23.68 -13.66 15.46
C GLU A 452 -22.22 -13.19 15.50
N LEU A 453 -21.23 -13.94 15.03
CA LEU A 453 -19.87 -13.42 14.94
C LEU A 453 -19.78 -12.37 13.82
N PRO A 454 -19.24 -11.17 14.08
CA PRO A 454 -19.05 -10.16 13.06
C PRO A 454 -18.00 -10.67 12.07
N ILE A 455 -18.43 -11.02 10.87
CA ILE A 455 -17.56 -11.43 9.77
C ILE A 455 -16.75 -10.20 9.35
N MET A 456 -15.50 -10.06 9.83
CA MET A 456 -14.49 -9.05 9.41
C MET A 456 -15.10 -7.75 8.84
N ILE A 457 -15.98 -7.11 9.61
CA ILE A 457 -16.58 -5.82 9.24
C ILE A 457 -15.66 -4.70 9.73
N SER A 458 -15.62 -3.60 8.99
CA SER A 458 -14.81 -2.44 9.40
C SER A 458 -15.28 -1.92 10.76
N LEU A 459 -14.38 -1.24 11.51
CA LEU A 459 -14.75 -0.65 12.79
C LEU A 459 -15.93 0.32 12.67
N GLN A 460 -16.00 1.06 11.56
CA GLN A 460 -17.11 1.97 11.26
C GLN A 460 -18.44 1.22 11.08
N GLU A 461 -18.41 0.11 10.35
CA GLU A 461 -19.60 -0.73 10.15
C GLU A 461 -20.01 -1.43 11.44
N MET A 462 -19.04 -1.84 12.27
CA MET A 462 -19.32 -2.42 13.58
C MET A 462 -19.91 -1.39 14.55
N GLN A 463 -19.41 -0.15 14.55
CA GLN A 463 -19.98 0.94 15.34
C GLN A 463 -21.44 1.24 14.94
N ARG A 464 -21.77 1.08 13.66
CA ARG A 464 -23.12 1.31 13.12
C ARG A 464 -24.08 0.17 13.43
N THR A 465 -23.61 -1.07 13.28
CA THR A 465 -24.47 -2.26 13.33
C THR A 465 -24.50 -2.93 14.70
N ARG A 466 -23.42 -2.80 15.49
CA ARG A 466 -23.22 -3.48 16.79
C ARG A 466 -22.45 -2.60 17.78
N PRO A 467 -23.00 -1.43 18.17
CA PRO A 467 -22.35 -0.51 19.09
C PRO A 467 -22.12 -1.10 20.49
N ASP A 468 -22.93 -2.08 20.90
CA ASP A 468 -22.86 -2.78 22.19
C ASP A 468 -21.71 -3.79 22.28
N TRP A 469 -21.11 -4.16 21.13
CA TRP A 469 -19.91 -5.00 21.07
C TRP A 469 -18.63 -4.21 21.30
N ILE A 470 -18.72 -2.89 21.38
CA ILE A 470 -17.58 -1.99 21.36
C ILE A 470 -17.35 -1.41 22.75
N THR A 471 -16.14 -1.62 23.27
CA THR A 471 -15.69 -1.00 24.52
C THR A 471 -14.58 -0.01 24.21
N ARG A 472 -14.69 1.22 24.70
CA ARG A 472 -13.61 2.20 24.61
C ARG A 472 -12.79 2.16 25.88
N LYS A 473 -11.48 1.93 25.77
CA LYS A 473 -10.54 1.97 26.90
C LYS A 473 -9.48 3.02 26.62
N LEU A 474 -9.19 3.85 27.62
CA LEU A 474 -8.06 4.76 27.61
C LEU A 474 -6.82 4.00 28.12
N ILE A 475 -5.75 3.94 27.33
CA ILE A 475 -4.50 3.26 27.69
C ILE A 475 -3.35 4.27 27.54
N SER A 476 -2.47 4.38 28.54
CA SER A 476 -1.27 5.22 28.39
C SER A 476 -0.32 4.61 27.35
N PHE A 477 0.30 5.45 26.53
CA PHE A 477 1.22 4.97 25.47
C PHE A 477 2.42 4.19 26.04
N GLY A 478 2.88 4.56 27.24
CA GLY A 478 3.89 3.82 28.00
C GLY A 478 3.46 2.39 28.34
N GLY A 479 2.23 2.20 28.83
CA GLY A 479 1.68 0.87 29.15
C GLY A 479 1.42 0.00 27.91
N ALA A 480 1.04 0.63 26.79
CA ALA A 480 0.87 -0.07 25.51
C ALA A 480 2.21 -0.56 24.93
N LEU A 481 3.30 0.21 25.09
CA LEU A 481 4.63 -0.16 24.61
C LEU A 481 5.37 -1.17 25.52
N SER A 482 5.09 -1.17 26.82
CA SER A 482 5.68 -2.13 27.78
C SER A 482 4.97 -3.48 27.81
N GLY A 483 3.84 -3.62 27.09
CA GLY A 483 2.99 -4.80 27.16
C GLY A 483 2.25 -4.93 28.50
N GLU A 484 2.22 -3.87 29.31
CA GLU A 484 1.47 -3.79 30.57
C GLU A 484 -0.01 -3.54 30.27
N TYR A 485 -0.66 -4.49 29.61
CA TYR A 485 -2.11 -4.56 29.55
C TYR A 485 -2.60 -5.28 30.80
N THR A 486 -2.93 -4.55 31.87
CA THR A 486 -3.89 -5.08 32.85
C THR A 486 -5.25 -5.11 32.16
N LEU A 487 -5.62 -6.30 31.65
CA LEU A 487 -6.91 -6.57 31.01
C LEU A 487 -8.08 -6.45 31.99
#